data_AF-A0A3N5G958-F1
#
_entry.id   AF-A0A3N5G958-F1
#
_cell.length_a   1.000
_cell.length_b   1.000
_cell.length_c   1.000
_cell.angle_alpha   90.00
_cell.angle_beta   90.00
_cell.angle_gamma   90.00
#
_symmetry.space_group_name_H-M   'P 1'
#
loop_
_entity.id
_entity.type
_entity.pdbx_description
1 polymer ?
#
loop_
_entity_poly.entity_id
_entity_poly.type
_entity_poly.pdbx_seq_one_letter_code
_entity_poly.pdbx_strand_id
1 'polypeptide(L)'
;SNLVPHWATWDEFRALEAKGLTMYGQMTAGSWIYIGTQGILQGTYETFAEAGRRHGGGSLKGKWVLTAGLGGMGGAQPLAVTMNEGVCLAVEVDAHRVERRLETRYVDRKTDSLDEALRWTEEATRRGEAGRRRVDERFRPEVAAEIWKQAVLSRLPGTSLEE
;
A
#
# COMPACT_ATOMS: atom_id res chain seq x y z
N SER A 1 -3.84 25.72 3.15
CA SER A 1 -2.37 25.85 3.22
C SER A 1 -1.84 26.59 1.99
N ASN A 2 -2.48 27.70 1.63
CA ASN A 2 -2.09 28.47 0.45
C ASN A 2 -0.99 29.45 0.85
N LEU A 3 0.10 29.47 0.08
CA LEU A 3 1.19 30.44 0.18
C LEU A 3 1.35 31.08 -1.21
N VAL A 4 1.78 32.34 -1.26
CA VAL A 4 2.10 32.97 -2.56
C VAL A 4 3.17 32.12 -3.26
N PRO A 5 3.09 31.85 -4.59
CA PRO A 5 3.86 30.78 -5.23
C PRO A 5 5.38 30.80 -4.98
N HIS A 6 5.99 31.98 -4.89
CA HIS A 6 7.42 32.11 -4.58
C HIS A 6 7.81 31.52 -3.21
N TRP A 7 6.88 31.52 -2.26
CA TRP A 7 7.03 31.01 -0.89
C TRP A 7 6.35 29.66 -0.66
N ALA A 8 5.79 29.03 -1.70
CA ALA A 8 5.08 27.76 -1.58
C ALA A 8 6.04 26.56 -1.47
N THR A 9 6.95 26.61 -0.50
CA THR A 9 7.94 25.58 -0.20
C THR A 9 7.69 24.95 1.16
N TRP A 10 8.23 23.75 1.39
CA TRP A 10 8.13 23.10 2.70
C TRP A 10 8.91 23.85 3.78
N ASP A 11 10.06 24.44 3.46
CA ASP A 11 10.87 25.19 4.44
C ASP A 11 10.11 26.39 4.99
N GLU A 12 9.50 27.19 4.11
CA GLU A 12 8.69 28.34 4.54
C GLU A 12 7.43 27.87 5.29
N PHE A 13 6.77 26.82 4.81
CA PHE A 13 5.62 26.23 5.50
C PHE A 13 5.98 25.82 6.94
N ARG A 14 7.13 25.16 7.15
CA ARG A 14 7.60 24.75 8.49
C ARG A 14 8.02 25.93 9.35
N ALA A 15 8.63 26.96 8.75
CA ALA A 15 8.95 28.19 9.46
C ALA A 15 7.69 28.92 9.98
N LEU A 16 6.61 28.94 9.19
CA LEU A 16 5.31 29.47 9.59
C LEU A 16 4.61 28.56 10.61
N GLU A 17 4.72 27.24 10.48
CA GLU A 17 4.13 26.27 11.41
C GLU A 17 4.76 26.39 12.80
N ALA A 18 6.08 26.52 12.88
CA ALA A 18 6.81 26.76 14.14
C ALA A 18 6.38 28.06 14.84
N LYS A 19 5.88 29.03 14.08
CA LYS A 19 5.31 30.29 14.60
C LYS A 19 3.81 30.20 14.90
N GLY A 20 3.17 29.05 14.64
CA GLY A 20 1.72 28.86 14.81
C GLY A 20 0.88 29.61 13.77
N LEU A 21 1.45 30.00 12.62
CA LEU A 21 0.80 30.85 11.61
C LEU A 21 0.19 30.08 10.43
N THR A 22 0.36 28.76 10.40
CA THR A 22 -0.20 27.91 9.34
C THR A 22 -0.57 26.54 9.87
N MET A 23 -1.33 25.81 9.07
CA MET A 23 -1.74 24.42 9.31
C MET A 23 -1.79 23.67 7.99
N TYR A 24 -1.45 22.37 8.00
CA TYR A 24 -1.54 21.52 6.82
C TYR A 24 -2.94 20.92 6.72
N GLY A 25 -3.75 21.41 5.78
CA GLY A 25 -5.15 20.99 5.63
C GLY A 25 -5.34 19.67 4.88
N GLN A 26 -4.31 19.18 4.18
CA GLN A 26 -4.45 18.09 3.21
C GLN A 26 -5.65 18.39 2.27
N MET A 27 -6.46 17.40 1.88
CA MET A 27 -7.69 17.62 1.11
C MET A 27 -8.91 17.63 2.03
N THR A 28 -9.15 16.53 2.76
CA THR A 28 -10.38 16.33 3.55
C THR A 28 -10.18 16.49 5.06
N ALA A 29 -8.94 16.57 5.53
CA ALA A 29 -8.63 16.76 6.95
C ALA A 29 -9.03 18.17 7.43
N GLY A 30 -8.54 19.21 6.75
CA GLY A 30 -8.84 20.61 7.07
C GLY A 30 -10.22 21.10 6.64
N SER A 31 -10.96 20.29 5.88
CA SER A 31 -12.33 20.57 5.43
C SER A 31 -13.38 19.68 6.10
N TRP A 32 -12.97 18.88 7.09
CA TRP A 32 -13.85 18.10 7.98
C TRP A 32 -14.83 17.16 7.27
N ILE A 33 -14.36 16.53 6.20
CA ILE A 33 -15.13 15.53 5.45
C ILE A 33 -14.36 14.21 5.28
N TYR A 34 -13.38 13.96 6.15
CA TYR A 34 -12.66 12.70 6.19
C TYR A 34 -13.51 11.59 6.81
N ILE A 35 -13.76 10.53 6.06
CA ILE A 35 -14.59 9.37 6.47
C ILE A 35 -13.75 8.10 6.70
N GLY A 36 -12.49 8.27 7.08
CA GLY A 36 -11.57 7.14 7.22
C GLY A 36 -11.08 6.59 5.87
N THR A 37 -10.52 5.38 5.92
CA THR A 37 -9.99 4.66 4.74
C THR A 37 -11.01 4.52 3.62
N GLN A 38 -12.31 4.47 3.94
CA GLN A 38 -13.39 4.32 2.97
C GLN A 38 -13.41 5.45 1.93
N GLY A 39 -12.98 6.68 2.30
CA GLY A 39 -13.03 7.83 1.40
C GLY A 39 -12.22 7.69 0.11
N ILE A 40 -11.22 6.80 0.07
CA ILE A 40 -10.41 6.52 -1.12
C ILE A 40 -10.57 5.09 -1.64
N LEU A 41 -11.35 4.25 -0.95
CA LEU A 41 -11.47 2.83 -1.29
C LEU A 41 -11.97 2.64 -2.72
N GLN A 42 -13.04 3.33 -3.11
CA GLN A 42 -13.59 3.21 -4.46
C GLN A 42 -12.60 3.68 -5.53
N GLY A 43 -11.93 4.82 -5.34
CA GLY A 43 -10.94 5.31 -6.30
C GLY A 43 -9.76 4.35 -6.47
N THR A 44 -9.32 3.74 -5.38
CA THR A 44 -8.26 2.71 -5.40
C THR A 44 -8.74 1.43 -6.08
N TYR A 45 -9.98 1.00 -5.80
CA TYR A 45 -10.63 -0.14 -6.45
C TYR A 45 -10.74 0.06 -7.96
N GLU A 46 -11.26 1.21 -8.42
CA GLU A 46 -11.42 1.49 -9.85
C GLU A 46 -10.07 1.56 -10.58
N THR A 47 -9.05 2.08 -9.91
CA THR A 47 -7.67 2.10 -10.45
C THR A 47 -7.18 0.68 -10.72
N PHE A 48 -7.35 -0.24 -9.76
CA PHE A 48 -6.95 -1.64 -9.93
C PHE A 48 -7.88 -2.42 -10.87
N ALA A 49 -9.17 -2.09 -10.90
CA ALA A 49 -10.12 -2.66 -11.84
C ALA A 49 -9.74 -2.33 -13.28
N GLU A 50 -9.38 -1.06 -13.55
CA GLU A 50 -8.93 -0.63 -14.86
C GLU A 50 -7.58 -1.24 -15.24
N ALA A 51 -6.63 -1.34 -14.30
CA ALA A 51 -5.38 -2.05 -14.52
C ALA A 51 -5.63 -3.53 -14.87
N GLY A 52 -6.57 -4.18 -14.17
CA GLY A 52 -7.02 -5.55 -14.46
C GLY A 52 -7.68 -5.68 -15.84
N ARG A 53 -8.48 -4.72 -16.28
CA ARG A 53 -9.05 -4.70 -17.63
C ARG A 53 -7.98 -4.56 -18.70
N ARG A 54 -7.03 -3.64 -18.54
CA ARG A 54 -5.98 -3.35 -19.54
C ARG A 54 -4.88 -4.40 -19.61
N HIS A 55 -4.48 -4.94 -18.46
CA HIS A 55 -3.27 -5.77 -18.34
C HIS A 55 -3.52 -7.12 -17.68
N GLY A 56 -4.70 -7.29 -17.08
CA GLY A 56 -5.08 -8.49 -16.34
C GLY A 56 -5.91 -9.50 -17.14
N GLY A 57 -6.36 -9.17 -18.36
CA GLY A 57 -7.31 -10.00 -19.10
C GLY A 57 -8.75 -9.90 -18.56
N GLY A 58 -9.08 -8.78 -17.90
CA GLY A 58 -10.42 -8.50 -17.38
C GLY A 58 -10.52 -8.42 -15.86
N SER A 59 -9.64 -9.08 -15.11
CA SER A 59 -9.55 -8.98 -13.64
C SER A 59 -8.13 -9.19 -13.12
N LEU A 60 -7.92 -9.08 -11.80
CA LEU A 60 -6.64 -9.38 -11.15
C LEU A 60 -6.57 -10.83 -10.63
N LYS A 61 -7.54 -11.69 -10.98
CA LYS A 61 -7.54 -13.09 -10.57
C LYS A 61 -6.27 -13.80 -11.00
N GLY A 62 -5.66 -14.55 -10.08
CA GLY A 62 -4.40 -15.25 -10.33
C GLY A 62 -3.19 -14.31 -10.51
N LYS A 63 -3.31 -13.05 -10.09
CA LYS A 63 -2.24 -12.04 -10.08
C LYS A 63 -2.10 -11.46 -8.69
N TRP A 64 -0.96 -10.83 -8.45
CA TRP A 64 -0.73 -10.11 -7.21
C TRP A 64 -0.08 -8.75 -7.43
N VAL A 65 -0.33 -7.86 -6.48
CA VAL A 65 0.13 -6.47 -6.46
C VAL A 65 1.09 -6.29 -5.29
N LEU A 66 2.30 -5.82 -5.58
CA LEU A 66 3.25 -5.31 -4.59
C LEU A 66 3.00 -3.82 -4.37
N THR A 67 2.88 -3.40 -3.12
CA THR A 67 2.81 -1.96 -2.76
C THR A 67 3.39 -1.72 -1.36
N ALA A 68 3.40 -0.46 -0.92
CA ALA A 68 3.82 -0.08 0.43
C ALA A 68 2.91 1.02 1.02
N GLY A 69 2.96 1.14 2.34
CA GLY A 69 2.27 2.17 3.11
C GLY A 69 0.81 1.83 3.43
N LEU A 70 0.54 1.56 4.69
CA LEU A 70 -0.77 1.25 5.26
C LEU A 70 -1.23 2.40 6.18
N GLY A 71 -1.03 3.64 5.73
CA GLY A 71 -1.55 4.84 6.38
C GLY A 71 -3.08 4.98 6.31
N GLY A 72 -3.61 6.15 6.65
CA GLY A 72 -5.07 6.41 6.64
C GLY A 72 -5.71 6.25 5.26
N MET A 73 -4.97 6.54 4.19
CA MET A 73 -5.42 6.38 2.80
C MET A 73 -4.86 5.08 2.19
N GLY A 74 -3.54 4.86 2.30
CA GLY A 74 -2.86 3.68 1.75
C GLY A 74 -3.35 2.34 2.34
N GLY A 75 -3.98 2.36 3.51
CA GLY A 75 -4.66 1.18 4.07
C GLY A 75 -5.82 0.67 3.22
N ALA A 76 -6.33 1.43 2.24
CA ALA A 76 -7.36 0.98 1.31
C ALA A 76 -6.85 -0.02 0.26
N GLN A 77 -5.54 -0.01 -0.01
CA GLN A 77 -4.94 -0.77 -1.11
C GLN A 77 -5.20 -2.28 -1.05
N PRO A 78 -5.00 -2.98 0.09
CA PRO A 78 -5.18 -4.43 0.11
C PRO A 78 -6.63 -4.84 -0.13
N LEU A 79 -7.59 -4.10 0.44
CA LEU A 79 -9.01 -4.33 0.19
C LEU A 79 -9.37 -4.07 -1.27
N ALA A 80 -8.92 -2.96 -1.85
CA ALA A 80 -9.18 -2.62 -3.25
C ALA A 80 -8.65 -3.68 -4.23
N VAL A 81 -7.46 -4.24 -3.99
CA VAL A 81 -6.88 -5.31 -4.81
C VAL A 81 -7.69 -6.61 -4.67
N THR A 82 -8.06 -6.99 -3.44
CA THR A 82 -8.85 -8.22 -3.20
C THR A 82 -10.28 -8.14 -3.74
N MET A 83 -10.90 -6.95 -3.73
CA MET A 83 -12.19 -6.72 -4.42
C MET A 83 -12.10 -6.91 -5.94
N ASN A 84 -10.90 -6.80 -6.52
CA ASN A 84 -10.61 -7.09 -7.92
C ASN A 84 -10.08 -8.53 -8.15
N GLU A 85 -10.30 -9.41 -7.19
CA GLU A 85 -9.87 -10.82 -7.18
C GLU A 85 -8.35 -11.04 -7.13
N GLY A 86 -7.56 -9.99 -6.90
CA GLY A 86 -6.10 -10.08 -6.82
C GLY A 86 -5.60 -10.37 -5.40
N VAL A 87 -4.34 -10.76 -5.30
CA VAL A 87 -3.60 -10.85 -4.03
C VAL A 87 -2.80 -9.57 -3.82
N CYS A 88 -2.76 -9.04 -2.60
CA CYS A 88 -1.95 -7.87 -2.28
C CYS A 88 -0.86 -8.26 -1.28
N LEU A 89 0.38 -7.88 -1.59
CA LEU A 89 1.49 -7.83 -0.66
C LEU A 89 1.79 -6.35 -0.41
N ALA A 90 1.41 -5.85 0.77
CA ALA A 90 1.64 -4.48 1.18
C ALA A 90 2.66 -4.43 2.32
N VAL A 91 3.72 -3.64 2.13
CA VAL A 91 4.82 -3.48 3.11
C VAL A 91 4.58 -2.23 3.96
N GLU A 92 4.73 -2.34 5.29
CA GLU A 92 4.56 -1.23 6.23
C GLU A 92 5.60 -1.28 7.37
N VAL A 93 6.08 -0.11 7.79
CA VAL A 93 7.12 0.08 8.82
C VAL A 93 6.57 0.14 10.22
N ASP A 94 5.39 0.70 10.33
CA ASP A 94 4.74 0.90 11.60
C ASP A 94 3.76 -0.25 11.86
N ALA A 95 4.16 -1.20 12.70
CA ALA A 95 3.34 -2.35 13.08
C ALA A 95 1.98 -1.93 13.66
N HIS A 96 1.90 -0.81 14.36
CA HIS A 96 0.62 -0.30 14.87
C HIS A 96 -0.32 0.11 13.73
N ARG A 97 0.21 0.57 12.59
CA ARG A 97 -0.63 0.82 11.41
C ARG A 97 -1.16 -0.49 10.83
N VAL A 98 -0.35 -1.52 10.74
CA VAL A 98 -0.79 -2.84 10.26
C VAL A 98 -1.90 -3.40 11.14
N GLU A 99 -1.70 -3.38 12.45
CA GLU A 99 -2.68 -3.88 13.43
C GLU A 99 -4.04 -3.20 13.26
N ARG A 100 -4.06 -1.87 13.14
CA ARG A 100 -5.31 -1.14 12.88
C ARG A 100 -6.01 -1.57 11.59
N ARG A 101 -5.29 -2.04 10.57
CA ARG A 101 -5.89 -2.50 9.29
C ARG A 101 -6.38 -3.94 9.41
N LEU A 102 -5.78 -4.75 10.28
CA LEU A 102 -6.33 -6.05 10.68
C LEU A 102 -7.64 -5.88 11.43
N GLU A 103 -7.66 -5.02 12.45
CA GLU A 103 -8.85 -4.72 13.25
C GLU A 103 -10.02 -4.22 12.39
N THR A 104 -9.73 -3.28 11.47
CA THR A 104 -10.73 -2.74 10.54
C THR A 104 -10.99 -3.64 9.33
N ARG A 105 -10.35 -4.81 9.28
CA ARG A 105 -10.45 -5.81 8.20
C ARG A 105 -10.08 -5.27 6.83
N TYR A 106 -9.27 -4.22 6.71
CA TYR A 106 -8.68 -3.85 5.41
C TYR A 106 -7.53 -4.78 5.02
N VAL A 107 -7.02 -5.55 5.98
CA VAL A 107 -5.96 -6.55 5.90
C VAL A 107 -6.45 -7.79 6.67
N ASP A 108 -6.09 -9.02 6.28
CA ASP A 108 -6.56 -10.27 6.92
C ASP A 108 -5.43 -11.08 7.56
N ARG A 109 -4.16 -10.88 7.19
CA ARG A 109 -3.01 -11.50 7.86
C ARG A 109 -1.85 -10.52 7.97
N LYS A 110 -0.96 -10.79 8.90
CA LYS A 110 0.35 -10.13 9.01
C LYS A 110 1.44 -11.17 9.19
N THR A 111 2.66 -10.89 8.74
CA THR A 111 3.86 -11.65 9.09
C THR A 111 5.05 -10.73 9.05
N ASP A 112 6.03 -10.91 9.90
CA ASP A 112 7.26 -10.15 9.82
C ASP A 112 8.33 -10.89 8.97
N SER A 113 8.00 -12.03 8.36
CA SER A 113 8.91 -12.83 7.53
C SER A 113 8.59 -12.65 6.05
N LEU A 114 9.57 -12.13 5.30
CA LEU A 114 9.45 -12.01 3.84
C LEU A 114 9.18 -13.37 3.18
N ASP A 115 9.92 -14.40 3.55
CA ASP A 115 9.74 -15.74 2.97
C ASP A 115 8.32 -16.25 3.21
N GLU A 116 7.76 -16.00 4.40
CA GLU A 116 6.38 -16.36 4.69
C GLU A 116 5.39 -15.54 3.85
N ALA A 117 5.61 -14.23 3.73
CA ALA A 117 4.78 -13.34 2.92
C ALA A 117 4.77 -13.76 1.45
N LEU A 118 5.93 -14.11 0.89
CA LEU A 118 6.07 -14.61 -0.49
C LEU A 118 5.37 -15.95 -0.67
N ARG A 119 5.61 -16.93 0.22
CA ARG A 119 4.92 -18.24 0.17
C ARG A 119 3.40 -18.06 0.18
N TRP A 120 2.88 -17.24 1.09
CA TRP A 120 1.44 -16.96 1.17
C TRP A 120 0.90 -16.32 -0.11
N THR A 121 1.65 -15.37 -0.67
CA THR A 121 1.26 -14.65 -1.88
C THR A 121 1.22 -15.60 -3.08
N GLU A 122 2.24 -16.42 -3.26
CA GLU A 122 2.31 -17.41 -4.34
C GLU A 122 1.21 -18.47 -4.23
N GLU A 123 0.98 -19.01 -3.03
CA GLU A 123 -0.08 -19.99 -2.80
C GLU A 123 -1.45 -19.43 -3.14
N ALA A 124 -1.77 -18.21 -2.67
CA ALA A 124 -3.04 -17.56 -2.94
C ALA A 124 -3.20 -17.25 -4.44
N THR A 125 -2.13 -16.76 -5.07
CA THR A 125 -2.10 -16.46 -6.50
C THR A 125 -2.37 -17.73 -7.32
N ARG A 126 -1.69 -18.85 -7.00
CA ARG A 126 -1.82 -20.13 -7.74
C ARG A 126 -3.21 -20.73 -7.64
N ARG A 127 -3.87 -20.61 -6.48
CA ARG A 127 -5.22 -21.14 -6.27
C ARG A 127 -6.29 -20.33 -7.00
N GLY A 128 -5.97 -19.15 -7.54
CA GLY A 128 -6.95 -18.22 -8.08
C GLY A 128 -7.99 -17.80 -7.04
N GLU A 129 -7.68 -18.04 -5.77
CA GLU A 129 -8.48 -17.59 -4.64
C GLU A 129 -8.16 -16.11 -4.51
N ALA A 130 -9.17 -15.25 -4.63
CA ALA A 130 -9.15 -13.87 -4.14
C ALA A 130 -8.98 -13.82 -2.59
N GLY A 131 -8.39 -14.86 -2.00
CA GLY A 131 -8.71 -15.40 -0.70
C GLY A 131 -7.90 -14.76 0.41
N ARG A 132 -8.52 -13.75 1.01
CA ARG A 132 -8.25 -13.18 2.34
C ARG A 132 -6.92 -12.40 2.45
N ARG A 133 -7.01 -11.08 2.18
CA ARG A 133 -6.10 -9.92 2.42
C ARG A 133 -4.89 -10.27 3.32
N ARG A 134 -3.64 -10.07 2.93
CA ARG A 134 -2.46 -10.37 3.80
C ARG A 134 -1.47 -9.21 3.76
N VAL A 135 -0.73 -8.99 4.84
CA VAL A 135 0.28 -7.94 5.03
C VAL A 135 1.54 -8.55 5.60
N ASP A 136 2.64 -7.85 5.40
CA ASP A 136 3.92 -8.09 6.03
C ASP A 136 4.23 -6.95 7.04
N GLU A 137 4.46 -7.27 8.31
CA GLU A 137 4.97 -6.44 9.40
C GLU A 137 6.51 -6.55 9.52
N ARG A 138 7.30 -6.23 8.49
CA ARG A 138 8.69 -5.79 8.71
C ARG A 138 9.20 -4.93 7.55
N PHE A 139 8.76 -3.66 7.45
CA PHE A 139 9.56 -2.67 6.71
C PHE A 139 10.71 -2.21 7.62
N ARG A 140 11.92 -2.62 7.28
CA ARG A 140 13.07 -1.71 7.38
C ARG A 140 13.27 -1.13 5.97
N PRO A 141 13.73 0.13 5.82
CA PRO A 141 14.00 0.71 4.50
C PRO A 141 14.90 -0.19 3.63
N GLU A 142 15.83 -0.91 4.27
CA GLU A 142 16.70 -1.88 3.61
C GLU A 142 15.92 -3.12 3.13
N VAL A 143 14.94 -3.59 3.89
CA VAL A 143 14.12 -4.77 3.58
C VAL A 143 13.13 -4.48 2.45
N ALA A 144 12.52 -3.29 2.35
CA ALA A 144 11.61 -3.01 1.24
C ALA A 144 12.32 -2.86 -0.12
N ALA A 145 13.52 -2.29 -0.12
CA ALA A 145 14.39 -2.29 -1.29
C ALA A 145 14.84 -3.72 -1.65
N GLU A 146 15.10 -4.56 -0.64
CA GLU A 146 15.41 -5.98 -0.82
C GLU A 146 14.21 -6.79 -1.31
N ILE A 147 12.99 -6.55 -0.82
CA ILE A 147 11.75 -7.15 -1.32
C ILE A 147 11.54 -6.77 -2.78
N TRP A 148 11.72 -5.50 -3.12
CA TRP A 148 11.64 -5.06 -4.50
C TRP A 148 12.72 -5.71 -5.36
N LYS A 149 13.97 -5.81 -4.87
CA LYS A 149 15.05 -6.52 -5.55
C LYS A 149 14.71 -8.00 -5.71
N GLN A 150 14.38 -8.73 -4.66
CA GLN A 150 14.12 -10.17 -4.71
C GLN A 150 12.85 -10.50 -5.49
N ALA A 151 11.77 -9.75 -5.36
CA ALA A 151 10.54 -9.96 -6.15
C ALA A 151 10.76 -9.68 -7.65
N VAL A 152 11.69 -8.79 -8.00
CA VAL A 152 12.10 -8.52 -9.39
C VAL A 152 13.11 -9.54 -9.89
N LEU A 153 14.13 -9.87 -9.10
CA LEU A 153 15.24 -10.76 -9.45
C LEU A 153 14.84 -12.24 -9.50
N SER A 154 13.94 -12.69 -8.63
CA SER A 154 13.37 -14.05 -8.65
C SER A 154 12.48 -14.33 -9.88
N ARG A 155 12.10 -13.27 -10.62
CA ARG A 155 11.28 -13.35 -11.83
C ARG A 155 12.06 -13.15 -13.12
N LEU A 156 13.34 -12.82 -13.05
CA LEU A 156 14.24 -12.79 -14.19
C LEU A 156 14.83 -14.21 -14.38
N PRO A 157 14.72 -14.81 -15.57
CA PRO A 157 15.33 -16.12 -15.80
C PRO A 157 16.86 -16.01 -15.67
N GLY A 158 17.44 -16.74 -14.71
CA GLY A 158 18.89 -16.93 -14.59
C GLY A 158 19.63 -16.19 -13.46
N THR A 159 18.94 -15.53 -12.52
CA THR A 159 19.60 -14.85 -11.38
C THR A 159 19.36 -15.56 -10.05
N SER A 160 20.35 -16.31 -9.56
CA SER A 160 20.45 -16.73 -8.15
C SER A 160 21.08 -15.61 -7.32
N LEU A 161 20.56 -15.38 -6.11
CA LEU A 161 21.04 -14.35 -5.17
C LEU A 161 22.33 -14.77 -4.42
N GLU A 162 23.22 -15.51 -5.07
CA GLU A 162 24.56 -15.76 -4.55
C GLU A 162 25.52 -14.73 -5.16
N GLU A 163 25.73 -13.64 -4.42
CA GLU A 163 27.05 -13.04 -4.09
C GLU A 163 26.88 -11.81 -3.17
#